data_AF-A0A7L4TGX5-F1
#
_entry.id   AF-A0A7L4TGX5-F1
#
_cell.length_a   1.000
_cell.length_b   1.000
_cell.length_c   1.000
_cell.angle_alpha   90.00
_cell.angle_beta   90.00
_cell.angle_gamma   90.00
#
_symmetry.space_group_name_H-M   'P 1'
#
loop_
_entity.id
_entity.type
_entity.pdbx_description
1 polymer ?
#
loop_
_entity_poly.entity_id
_entity_poly.type
_entity_poly.pdbx_seq_one_letter_code
_entity_poly.pdbx_strand_id
1 'polypeptide(L)'
;SHASIVEIQKTLARKSCSQDTKLAANPPTVKAGIDYSIPKSTPLVLKGMGSSSDGSQITYTWEQNDAGTKATTYYGSFAYPTKPDGPLFRSVMPAISPIRDMPDLKSVLQNKLTTDWESVSTISRTLHFSLTARNNAALGLGQNNSDEMKVNVSDQAGPFT
;
A
#
# COMPACT_ATOMS: atom_id res chain seq x y z
N SER A 1 -5.87 -4.92 3.38
CA SER A 1 -5.12 -6.20 3.26
C SER A 1 -4.01 -6.32 4.30
N HIS A 2 -3.33 -5.21 4.66
CA HIS A 2 -2.31 -5.20 5.73
C HIS A 2 -2.85 -5.67 7.09
N ALA A 3 -4.05 -5.23 7.48
CA ALA A 3 -4.69 -5.68 8.72
C ALA A 3 -4.80 -7.22 8.79
N SER A 4 -5.15 -7.88 7.68
CA SER A 4 -5.33 -9.33 7.64
C SER A 4 -4.02 -10.11 7.75
N ILE A 5 -2.92 -9.65 7.13
CA ILE A 5 -1.63 -10.36 7.25
C ILE A 5 -1.07 -10.25 8.67
N VAL A 6 -1.18 -9.07 9.28
CA VAL A 6 -0.79 -8.84 10.67
C VAL A 6 -1.68 -9.62 11.63
N GLU A 7 -2.99 -9.71 11.36
CA GLU A 7 -3.94 -10.46 12.18
C GLU A 7 -3.72 -11.98 12.10
N ILE A 8 -3.42 -12.50 10.91
CA ILE A 8 -3.02 -13.91 10.73
C ILE A 8 -1.75 -14.19 11.53
N GLN A 9 -0.71 -13.35 11.40
CA GLN A 9 0.54 -13.51 12.15
C GLN A 9 0.30 -13.49 13.67
N LYS A 10 -0.50 -12.55 14.18
CA LYS A 10 -0.86 -12.46 15.60
C LYS A 10 -1.65 -13.68 16.08
N THR A 11 -2.53 -14.22 15.25
CA THR A 11 -3.34 -15.39 15.58
C THR A 11 -2.47 -16.65 15.64
N LEU A 12 -1.60 -16.85 14.64
CA LEU A 12 -0.70 -18.01 14.57
C LEU A 12 0.28 -18.04 15.74
N ALA A 13 0.83 -16.88 16.15
CA ALA A 13 1.74 -16.78 17.29
C ALA A 13 1.15 -17.24 18.64
N ARG A 14 -0.18 -17.41 18.74
CA ARG A 14 -0.87 -17.86 19.96
C ARG A 14 -1.29 -19.33 19.92
N LYS A 15 -1.02 -20.07 18.85
CA LYS A 15 -1.39 -21.49 18.71
C LYS A 15 -0.17 -22.36 19.04
N SER A 16 -0.39 -23.43 19.79
CA SER A 16 0.68 -24.32 20.29
C SER A 16 0.60 -25.76 19.75
N CYS A 17 -0.38 -26.06 18.89
CA CYS A 17 -0.55 -27.38 18.27
C CYS A 17 0.23 -27.54 16.96
N SER A 18 0.97 -26.52 16.53
CA SER A 18 1.82 -26.56 15.33
C SER A 18 3.25 -27.02 15.65
N GLN A 19 3.87 -27.68 14.67
CA GLN A 19 5.32 -27.87 14.64
C GLN A 19 5.94 -26.68 13.92
N ASP A 20 6.61 -25.79 14.66
CA ASP A 20 7.21 -24.58 14.11
C ASP A 20 8.63 -24.87 13.64
N THR A 21 8.86 -24.77 12.33
CA THR A 21 10.21 -24.83 11.76
C THR A 21 10.76 -23.41 11.62
N LYS A 22 11.82 -23.09 12.38
CA LYS A 22 12.48 -21.79 12.27
C LYS A 22 13.22 -21.69 10.94
N LEU A 23 12.86 -20.70 10.12
CA LEU A 23 13.63 -20.35 8.94
C LEU A 23 14.89 -19.59 9.35
N ALA A 24 16.04 -19.95 8.76
CA ALA A 24 17.32 -19.31 9.06
C ALA A 24 17.48 -17.94 8.39
N ALA A 25 16.71 -17.67 7.32
CA ALA A 25 16.68 -16.36 6.68
C ALA A 25 15.90 -15.35 7.54
N ASN A 26 16.39 -14.11 7.57
CA ASN A 26 15.65 -13.02 8.17
C ASN A 26 14.64 -12.46 7.14
N PRO A 27 13.44 -12.06 7.58
CA PRO A 27 12.48 -11.39 6.72
C PRO A 27 13.11 -10.15 6.07
N PRO A 28 12.63 -9.74 4.88
CA PRO A 28 13.15 -8.55 4.24
C PRO A 28 12.97 -7.31 5.14
N THR A 29 13.91 -6.38 5.08
CA THR A 29 13.67 -5.04 5.62
C THR A 29 12.73 -4.28 4.68
N VAL A 30 11.93 -3.39 5.24
CA VAL A 30 11.00 -2.56 4.48
C VAL A 30 10.85 -1.20 5.17
N LYS A 31 10.80 -0.14 4.38
CA LYS A 31 10.48 1.22 4.81
C LYS A 31 9.56 1.85 3.78
N ALA A 32 8.39 2.30 4.21
CA ALA A 32 7.37 2.95 3.38
C ALA A 32 7.68 4.45 3.16
N GLY A 33 8.64 5.01 3.88
CA GLY A 33 9.02 6.42 3.80
C GLY A 33 8.36 7.25 4.90
N ILE A 34 8.44 8.57 4.79
CA ILE A 34 7.81 9.49 5.75
C ILE A 34 6.38 9.82 5.31
N ASP A 35 5.52 10.09 6.30
CA ASP A 35 4.20 10.68 6.06
C ASP A 35 4.35 12.08 5.43
N TYR A 36 3.48 12.43 4.49
CA TYR A 36 3.50 13.77 3.87
C TYR A 36 2.10 14.29 3.53
N SER A 37 2.02 15.58 3.19
CA SER A 37 0.76 16.24 2.80
C SER A 37 0.81 16.68 1.33
N ILE A 38 -0.34 16.61 0.65
CA ILE A 38 -0.52 17.06 -0.73
C ILE A 38 -1.77 17.93 -0.86
N PRO A 39 -1.82 18.87 -1.83
CA PRO A 39 -3.05 19.50 -2.24
C PRO A 39 -4.08 18.49 -2.75
N LYS A 40 -5.38 18.80 -2.59
CA LYS A 40 -6.45 18.08 -3.28
C LYS A 40 -6.24 18.05 -4.80
N SER A 41 -6.77 17.03 -5.45
CA SER A 41 -6.65 16.81 -6.90
C SER A 41 -5.22 16.60 -7.42
N THR A 42 -4.30 16.18 -6.56
CA THR A 42 -2.87 15.99 -6.91
C THR A 42 -2.53 14.51 -7.05
N PRO A 43 -1.96 14.07 -8.19
CA PRO A 43 -1.33 12.75 -8.30
C PRO A 43 -0.18 12.62 -7.31
N LEU A 44 0.03 11.41 -6.79
CA LEU A 44 1.07 11.17 -5.77
C LEU A 44 1.99 10.03 -6.19
N VAL A 45 3.21 10.06 -5.67
CA VAL A 45 4.22 9.01 -5.90
C VAL A 45 4.66 8.46 -4.56
N LEU A 46 4.37 7.18 -4.33
CA LEU A 46 4.82 6.48 -3.13
C LEU A 46 6.23 5.94 -3.38
N LYS A 47 7.14 6.15 -2.42
CA LYS A 47 8.54 5.75 -2.52
C LYS A 47 8.93 4.96 -1.29
N GLY A 48 9.16 3.67 -1.48
CA GLY A 48 9.67 2.80 -0.43
C GLY A 48 11.10 2.34 -0.67
N MET A 49 11.59 1.56 0.27
CA MET A 49 12.83 0.80 0.12
C MET A 49 12.76 -0.50 0.94
N GLY A 50 13.62 -1.46 0.60
CA GLY A 50 13.79 -2.69 1.37
C GLY A 50 15.07 -3.42 0.98
N SER A 51 15.50 -4.36 1.80
CA SER A 51 16.71 -5.16 1.54
C SER A 51 16.54 -6.60 2.03
N SER A 52 17.23 -7.53 1.35
CA SER A 52 17.25 -8.95 1.73
C SER A 52 18.63 -9.30 2.28
N SER A 53 18.66 -10.06 3.38
CA SER A 53 19.92 -10.51 4.00
C SER A 53 20.53 -11.73 3.33
N ASP A 54 19.73 -12.49 2.59
CA ASP A 54 20.08 -13.73 1.90
C ASP A 54 20.41 -13.53 0.40
N GLY A 55 20.38 -12.28 -0.10
CA GLY A 55 20.60 -11.95 -1.50
C GLY A 55 19.41 -12.23 -2.43
N SER A 56 18.27 -12.70 -1.91
CA SER A 56 17.05 -12.94 -2.69
C SER A 56 16.48 -11.64 -3.27
N GLN A 57 15.92 -11.73 -4.48
CA GLN A 57 15.24 -10.60 -5.11
C GLN A 57 13.94 -10.24 -4.37
N ILE A 58 13.77 -8.96 -4.06
CA ILE A 58 12.56 -8.46 -3.39
C ILE A 58 11.56 -7.94 -4.43
N THR A 59 10.29 -8.27 -4.19
CA THR A 59 9.16 -7.64 -4.86
C THR A 59 8.29 -6.89 -3.85
N TYR A 60 7.71 -5.78 -4.30
CA TYR A 60 6.99 -4.82 -3.48
C TYR A 60 5.55 -4.68 -3.96
N THR A 61 4.62 -4.49 -3.01
CA THR A 61 3.24 -4.11 -3.29
C THR A 61 2.83 -2.96 -2.40
N TRP A 62 2.35 -1.89 -3.02
CA TRP A 62 1.67 -0.78 -2.36
C TRP A 62 0.17 -1.02 -2.37
N GLU A 63 -0.46 -0.91 -1.20
CA GLU A 63 -1.90 -1.07 -1.03
C GLU A 63 -2.46 0.05 -0.17
N GLN A 64 -3.66 0.54 -0.51
CA GLN A 64 -4.40 1.43 0.35
C GLN A 64 -5.25 0.63 1.34
N ASN A 65 -5.15 0.95 2.63
CA ASN A 65 -5.76 0.21 3.73
C ASN A 65 -6.89 0.98 4.43
N ASP A 66 -7.41 2.04 3.82
CA ASP A 66 -8.60 2.73 4.29
C ASP A 66 -9.82 1.80 4.25
N ALA A 67 -10.44 1.57 5.40
CA ALA A 67 -11.69 0.82 5.50
C ALA A 67 -12.85 1.64 4.94
N GLY A 68 -13.73 0.98 4.21
CA GLY A 68 -14.98 1.57 3.72
C GLY A 68 -16.16 1.30 4.66
N THR A 69 -17.21 2.09 4.53
CA THR A 69 -18.53 1.84 5.15
C THR A 69 -19.44 1.01 4.22
N LYS A 70 -20.66 0.68 4.66
CA LYS A 70 -21.65 0.00 3.78
C LYS A 70 -21.93 0.78 2.48
N ALA A 71 -21.81 2.11 2.50
CA ALA A 71 -22.05 2.97 1.35
C ALA A 71 -20.91 2.95 0.31
N THR A 72 -19.69 2.57 0.71
CA THR A 72 -18.48 2.61 -0.15
C THR A 72 -17.85 1.22 -0.34
N THR A 73 -18.59 0.18 0.06
CA THR A 73 -18.25 -1.23 -0.15
C THR A 73 -19.22 -1.85 -1.16
N TYR A 74 -18.90 -3.04 -1.67
CA TYR A 74 -19.69 -3.73 -2.70
C TYR A 74 -19.93 -2.87 -3.96
N TYR A 75 -21.17 -2.52 -4.29
CA TYR A 75 -21.47 -1.66 -5.45
C TYR A 75 -20.89 -0.25 -5.33
N GLY A 76 -20.63 0.26 -4.12
CA GLY A 76 -19.98 1.55 -3.87
C GLY A 76 -18.45 1.49 -3.85
N SER A 77 -17.85 0.35 -4.19
CA SER A 77 -16.39 0.12 -4.05
C SER A 77 -15.53 0.84 -5.09
N PHE A 78 -16.11 1.30 -6.20
CA PHE A 78 -15.39 2.04 -7.24
C PHE A 78 -14.67 3.27 -6.68
N ALA A 79 -13.55 3.63 -7.32
CA ALA A 79 -12.82 4.85 -6.99
C ALA A 79 -13.53 6.06 -7.60
N TYR A 80 -13.70 7.13 -6.82
CA TYR A 80 -14.24 8.40 -7.31
C TYR A 80 -13.72 9.58 -6.47
N PRO A 81 -13.68 10.80 -7.01
CA PRO A 81 -12.88 11.87 -6.41
C PRO A 81 -13.34 12.34 -5.03
N THR A 82 -14.65 12.26 -4.76
CA THR A 82 -15.27 12.72 -3.51
C THR A 82 -15.56 11.58 -2.55
N LYS A 83 -14.96 10.40 -2.75
CA LYS A 83 -15.21 9.23 -1.91
C LYS A 83 -14.80 9.53 -0.46
N PRO A 84 -15.73 9.45 0.52
CA PRO A 84 -15.48 9.90 1.88
C PRO A 84 -14.61 8.94 2.68
N ASP A 85 -14.70 7.64 2.41
CA ASP A 85 -13.97 6.58 3.10
C ASP A 85 -13.63 5.43 2.14
N GLY A 86 -12.95 4.38 2.61
CA GLY A 86 -12.52 3.28 1.74
C GLY A 86 -11.37 3.63 0.79
N PRO A 87 -10.91 2.64 0.00
CA PRO A 87 -9.79 2.80 -0.89
C PRO A 87 -10.17 3.57 -2.16
N LEU A 88 -9.24 4.41 -2.60
CA LEU A 88 -9.22 5.13 -3.86
C LEU A 88 -8.26 4.50 -4.88
N PHE A 89 -7.30 3.69 -4.44
CA PHE A 89 -6.31 3.03 -5.30
C PHE A 89 -6.37 1.53 -5.11
N ARG A 90 -6.61 0.78 -6.19
CA ARG A 90 -6.60 -0.68 -6.16
C ARG A 90 -5.21 -1.26 -5.85
N SER A 91 -5.19 -2.48 -5.32
CA SER A 91 -3.97 -3.29 -5.27
C SER A 91 -3.57 -3.75 -6.67
N VAL A 92 -2.28 -3.92 -6.90
CA VAL A 92 -1.69 -4.39 -8.16
C VAL A 92 -0.68 -5.49 -7.90
N MET A 93 -0.28 -6.22 -8.94
CA MET A 93 0.71 -7.29 -8.80
C MET A 93 2.04 -6.76 -8.25
N PRO A 94 2.76 -7.56 -7.44
CA PRO A 94 4.06 -7.18 -6.93
C PRO A 94 5.06 -6.82 -8.05
N ALA A 95 5.83 -5.76 -7.84
CA ALA A 95 6.84 -5.29 -8.79
C ALA A 95 8.22 -5.17 -8.11
N ILE A 96 9.29 -5.15 -8.89
CA ILE A 96 10.66 -5.01 -8.37
C ILE A 96 10.91 -3.57 -7.88
N SER A 97 10.25 -2.59 -8.51
CA SER A 97 10.32 -1.20 -8.07
C SER A 97 9.51 -1.00 -6.79
N PRO A 98 10.08 -0.39 -5.74
CA PRO A 98 9.33 0.05 -4.57
C PRO A 98 8.65 1.42 -4.79
N ILE A 99 8.74 1.97 -6.00
CA ILE A 99 8.12 3.24 -6.39
C ILE A 99 6.83 2.95 -7.16
N ARG A 100 5.73 3.61 -6.78
CA ARG A 100 4.44 3.53 -7.47
C ARG A 100 3.80 4.91 -7.66
N ASP A 101 3.51 5.23 -8.90
CA ASP A 101 2.66 6.36 -9.28
C ASP A 101 1.19 6.04 -9.02
N MET A 102 0.46 7.02 -8.50
CA MET A 102 -0.95 6.90 -8.10
C MET A 102 -1.74 8.13 -8.59
N PRO A 103 -2.59 7.99 -9.63
CA PRO A 103 -2.84 6.80 -10.47
C PRO A 103 -1.64 6.39 -11.33
N ASP A 104 -1.77 5.28 -12.08
CA ASP A 104 -0.74 4.85 -13.04
C ASP A 104 -0.24 6.01 -13.94
N LEU A 105 1.07 6.11 -14.10
CA LEU A 105 1.73 7.23 -14.79
C LEU A 105 1.18 7.46 -16.20
N LYS A 106 0.80 6.42 -16.94
CA LYS A 106 0.22 6.59 -18.28
C LYS A 106 -1.12 7.32 -18.23
N SER A 107 -1.92 7.08 -17.20
CA SER A 107 -3.19 7.79 -16.98
C SER A 107 -2.93 9.25 -16.61
N VAL A 108 -1.94 9.50 -15.76
CA VAL A 108 -1.54 10.86 -15.37
C VAL A 108 -1.07 11.68 -16.58
N LEU A 109 -0.24 11.10 -17.45
CA LEU A 109 0.25 11.75 -18.68
C LEU A 109 -0.89 12.07 -19.67
N GLN A 110 -2.00 11.34 -19.60
CA GLN A 110 -3.22 11.59 -20.38
C GLN A 110 -4.20 12.52 -19.66
N ASN A 111 -3.80 13.12 -18.53
CA ASN A 111 -4.66 13.93 -17.66
C ASN A 111 -5.90 13.17 -17.15
N LYS A 112 -5.82 11.84 -17.05
CA LYS A 112 -6.88 10.98 -16.54
C LYS A 112 -6.59 10.62 -15.10
N LEU A 113 -7.09 11.44 -14.17
CA LEU A 113 -6.85 11.28 -12.73
C LEU A 113 -7.88 10.41 -12.00
N THR A 114 -8.90 9.95 -12.72
CA THR A 114 -9.97 9.10 -12.21
C THR A 114 -10.31 8.02 -13.22
N THR A 115 -10.40 6.80 -12.71
CA THR A 115 -10.91 5.59 -13.37
C THR A 115 -11.78 4.84 -12.35
N ASP A 116 -12.45 3.78 -12.77
CA ASP A 116 -13.19 2.89 -11.87
C ASP A 116 -12.30 2.28 -10.76
N TRP A 117 -10.98 2.22 -10.99
CA TRP A 117 -10.02 1.49 -10.16
C TRP A 117 -9.07 2.37 -9.33
N GLU A 118 -8.82 3.58 -9.79
CA GLU A 118 -7.86 4.52 -9.22
C GLU A 118 -8.39 5.95 -9.38
N SER A 119 -8.38 6.75 -8.31
CA SER A 119 -8.76 8.17 -8.35
C SER A 119 -7.95 9.00 -7.37
N VAL A 120 -7.53 10.20 -7.77
CA VAL A 120 -7.08 11.23 -6.81
C VAL A 120 -8.26 11.70 -5.95
N SER A 121 -8.00 12.16 -4.73
CA SER A 121 -9.03 12.73 -3.86
C SER A 121 -9.19 14.23 -4.10
N THR A 122 -10.43 14.69 -4.18
CA THR A 122 -10.81 16.12 -4.30
C THR A 122 -11.29 16.70 -2.97
N ILE A 123 -11.31 15.90 -1.92
CA ILE A 123 -11.72 16.29 -0.56
C ILE A 123 -10.54 16.11 0.39
N SER A 124 -10.56 16.85 1.51
CA SER A 124 -9.56 16.69 2.57
C SER A 124 -9.78 15.35 3.27
N ARG A 125 -8.74 14.50 3.28
CA ARG A 125 -8.73 13.23 4.02
C ARG A 125 -7.33 12.66 4.12
N THR A 126 -7.08 11.86 5.16
CA THR A 126 -5.88 11.04 5.27
C THR A 126 -6.08 9.74 4.52
N LEU A 127 -5.11 9.39 3.68
CA LEU A 127 -5.02 8.12 2.96
C LEU A 127 -3.97 7.25 3.67
N HIS A 128 -4.31 6.00 3.94
CA HIS A 128 -3.45 5.04 4.63
C HIS A 128 -2.90 4.04 3.64
N PHE A 129 -1.59 4.00 3.45
CA PHE A 129 -0.91 3.07 2.58
C PHE A 129 -0.04 2.10 3.37
N SER A 130 0.12 0.89 2.86
CA SER A 130 1.14 -0.04 3.33
C SER A 130 1.96 -0.56 2.17
N LEU A 131 3.27 -0.65 2.42
CA LEU A 131 4.23 -1.30 1.54
C LEU A 131 4.51 -2.69 2.07
N THR A 132 4.27 -3.71 1.26
CA THR A 132 4.66 -5.09 1.58
C THR A 132 5.85 -5.50 0.73
N ALA A 133 6.96 -5.88 1.36
CA ALA A 133 8.12 -6.48 0.74
C ALA A 133 8.07 -8.01 0.88
N ARG A 134 8.39 -8.74 -0.20
CA ARG A 134 8.48 -10.21 -0.24
C ARG A 134 9.85 -10.61 -0.73
N ASN A 135 10.62 -11.37 0.05
CA ASN A 135 11.85 -11.98 -0.47
C ASN A 135 11.45 -13.25 -1.24
N ASN A 136 11.69 -13.25 -2.56
CA ASN A 136 11.39 -14.36 -3.44
C ASN A 136 12.47 -15.45 -3.31
N ALA A 137 12.73 -15.88 -2.07
CA ALA A 137 13.68 -16.93 -1.75
C ALA A 137 13.21 -18.29 -2.30
N ALA A 138 14.09 -19.29 -2.26
CA ALA A 138 13.76 -20.64 -2.68
C ALA A 138 12.51 -21.19 -1.97
N LEU A 139 11.87 -22.19 -2.60
CA LEU A 139 10.62 -22.77 -2.10
C LEU A 139 10.74 -23.17 -0.62
N GLY A 140 9.80 -22.65 0.20
CA GLY A 140 9.77 -22.90 1.64
C GLY A 140 10.58 -21.91 2.50
N LEU A 141 11.34 -20.99 1.89
CA LEU A 141 12.15 -19.99 2.60
C LEU A 141 11.62 -18.55 2.45
N GLY A 142 10.61 -18.35 1.61
CA GLY A 142 10.01 -17.04 1.38
C GLY A 142 9.35 -16.46 2.62
N GLN A 143 9.63 -15.19 2.89
CA GLN A 143 9.12 -14.39 3.99
C GLN A 143 8.63 -13.03 3.44
N ASN A 144 7.92 -12.29 4.29
CA ASN A 144 7.48 -10.94 3.97
C ASN A 144 7.59 -10.04 5.18
N ASN A 145 7.56 -8.75 4.90
CA ASN A 145 7.49 -7.71 5.91
C ASN A 145 6.70 -6.52 5.34
N SER A 146 6.12 -5.71 6.21
CA SER A 146 5.36 -4.53 5.79
C SER A 146 5.65 -3.30 6.65
N ASP A 147 5.47 -2.13 6.05
CA ASP A 147 5.54 -0.83 6.73
C ASP A 147 4.39 0.07 6.25
N GLU A 148 3.96 0.99 7.11
CA GLU A 148 2.82 1.88 6.85
C GLU A 148 3.27 3.31 6.56
N MET A 149 2.45 4.03 5.80
CA MET A 149 2.65 5.44 5.46
C MET A 149 1.31 6.14 5.31
N LYS A 150 1.25 7.42 5.70
CA LYS A 150 0.07 8.27 5.56
C LYS A 150 0.32 9.41 4.57
N VAL A 151 -0.68 9.66 3.73
CA VAL A 151 -0.72 10.85 2.87
C VAL A 151 -1.93 11.69 3.24
N ASN A 152 -1.70 12.91 3.71
CA ASN A 152 -2.75 13.85 4.05
C ASN A 152 -3.11 14.70 2.84
N VAL A 153 -4.32 14.52 2.32
CA VAL A 153 -4.87 15.40 1.28
C VAL A 153 -5.46 16.62 1.98
N SER A 154 -4.99 17.81 1.63
CA SER A 154 -5.39 19.07 2.25
C SER A 154 -6.03 20.02 1.23
N ASP A 155 -7.03 20.76 1.70
CA ASP A 155 -7.64 21.90 1.02
C ASP A 155 -6.91 23.23 1.28
N GLN A 156 -6.00 23.25 2.26
CA GLN A 156 -5.17 24.40 2.62
C GLN A 156 -3.78 24.38 1.99
N ALA A 157 -3.35 23.22 1.47
CA ALA A 157 -2.17 23.14 0.64
C ALA A 157 -2.50 23.74 -0.74
N GLY A 158 -2.26 25.03 -0.91
CA GLY A 158 -2.32 25.70 -2.22
C GLY A 158 -1.17 25.22 -3.13
N PRO A 159 -1.27 25.41 -4.46
CA PRO A 159 -0.14 25.15 -5.35
C PRO A 159 1.01 26.08 -4.96
N PHE A 160 2.15 25.50 -4.57
CA PHE A 160 3.46 26.11 -4.33
C PHE A 160 3.43 27.56 -3.78
N THR A 161 3.63 27.73 -2.48
CA THR A 161 4.22 28.97 -1.94
C THR A 161 5.74 28.88 -1.95
#